data_AF-A0A9X6ZX10-F1
#
_entry.id   AF-A0A9X6ZX10-F1
#
_cell.length_a   1.000
_cell.length_b   1.000
_cell.length_c   1.000
_cell.angle_alpha   90.00
_cell.angle_beta   90.00
_cell.angle_gamma   90.00
#
_symmetry.space_group_name_H-M   'P 1'
#
loop_
_entity.id
_entity.type
_entity.pdbx_description
1 polymer ?
#
loop_
_entity_poly.entity_id
_entity_poly.type
_entity_poly.pdbx_seq_one_letter_code
_entity_poly.pdbx_strand_id
1 'polypeptide(L)'
;MRIQYRKYALLLISLVLFTLIGCTNNEQKNDKNETYTFEVSKKRGDIIEKNNEVYNIEKLDTFVKNYNSNKDDSVRITKFNTKDEPVIIDLTVKKEKESTSVYYDVDYTKTNEKHSENQEIQYSNNTCQKITKDIEDNKVTYKLECPDTIHLITAPQL
;
A
#
# COMPACT_ATOMS: atom_id res chain seq x y z
N MET A 1 -18.11 69.53 -10.23
CA MET A 1 -18.44 68.09 -10.39
C MET A 1 -17.19 67.25 -10.13
N ARG A 2 -16.90 66.95 -8.86
CA ARG A 2 -15.81 66.06 -8.42
C ARG A 2 -16.19 65.55 -7.04
N ILE A 3 -16.71 64.33 -6.92
CA ILE A 3 -16.72 63.44 -5.73
C ILE A 3 -17.42 62.16 -6.22
N GLN A 4 -16.68 61.25 -6.85
CA GLN A 4 -17.14 59.87 -7.10
C GLN A 4 -15.98 58.86 -6.95
N TYR A 5 -14.72 59.28 -7.04
CA TYR A 5 -13.55 58.39 -6.99
C TYR A 5 -13.13 57.93 -5.57
N ARG A 6 -13.67 58.55 -4.51
CA ARG A 6 -13.21 58.32 -3.12
C ARG A 6 -13.73 57.01 -2.51
N LYS A 7 -14.81 56.43 -3.05
CA LYS A 7 -15.41 55.18 -2.55
C LYS A 7 -14.80 53.92 -3.15
N TYR A 8 -14.35 53.99 -4.41
CA TYR A 8 -13.78 52.83 -5.12
C TYR A 8 -12.31 52.58 -4.77
N ALA A 9 -11.57 53.61 -4.36
CA ALA A 9 -10.17 53.46 -3.92
C ALA A 9 -10.04 52.66 -2.61
N LEU A 10 -11.03 52.74 -1.72
CA LEU A 10 -11.03 52.01 -0.44
C LEU A 10 -11.43 50.54 -0.61
N LEU A 11 -12.20 50.18 -1.64
CA LEU A 11 -12.61 48.79 -1.91
C LEU A 11 -11.49 47.95 -2.54
N LEU A 12 -10.56 48.57 -3.28
CA LEU A 12 -9.47 47.85 -3.95
C LEU A 12 -8.32 47.45 -3.00
N ILE A 13 -8.18 48.12 -1.84
CA ILE A 13 -7.11 47.83 -0.86
C ILE A 13 -7.46 46.60 0.00
N SER A 14 -8.75 46.26 0.14
CA SER A 14 -9.20 45.12 0.95
C SER A 14 -8.93 43.75 0.31
N LEU A 15 -8.69 43.68 -1.01
CA LEU A 15 -8.64 42.40 -1.74
C LEU A 15 -7.22 41.77 -1.80
N VAL A 16 -6.20 42.48 -1.33
CA VAL A 16 -4.78 42.06 -1.46
C VAL A 16 -4.27 41.30 -0.22
N LEU A 17 -5.04 41.22 0.86
CA LEU A 17 -4.58 40.64 2.14
C LEU A 17 -4.78 39.12 2.29
N PHE A 18 -5.35 38.42 1.30
CA PHE A 18 -5.65 36.97 1.42
C PHE A 18 -4.72 36.03 0.64
N THR A 19 -3.63 36.52 0.02
CA THR A 19 -2.80 35.69 -0.87
C THR A 19 -1.56 35.06 -0.23
N LEU A 20 -1.44 35.04 1.10
CA LEU A 20 -0.29 34.43 1.79
C LEU A 20 -0.66 33.29 2.75
N ILE A 21 -1.64 32.46 2.40
CA ILE A 21 -1.67 31.09 2.93
C ILE A 21 -0.65 30.29 2.10
N GLY A 22 0.63 30.44 2.45
CA GLY A 22 1.65 29.52 2.01
C GLY A 22 1.24 28.12 2.48
N CYS A 23 1.03 27.20 1.54
CA CYS A 23 0.97 25.79 1.87
C CYS A 23 2.29 25.46 2.54
N THR A 24 2.27 25.29 3.87
CA THR A 24 3.35 24.56 4.51
C THR A 24 3.26 23.16 3.93
N ASN A 25 4.19 22.83 3.05
CA ASN A 25 4.47 21.45 2.78
C ASN A 25 4.94 20.93 4.14
N ASN A 26 4.03 20.27 4.86
CA ASN A 26 4.42 19.29 5.84
C ASN A 26 5.18 18.24 5.03
N GLU A 27 6.46 18.50 4.79
CA GLU A 27 7.44 17.45 4.62
C GLU A 27 7.40 16.72 5.96
N GLN A 28 6.45 15.80 6.04
CA GLN A 28 6.48 14.71 6.98
C GLN A 28 7.87 14.13 6.77
N LYS A 29 8.78 14.42 7.71
CA LYS A 29 10.11 13.85 7.74
C LYS A 29 9.86 12.35 7.68
N ASN A 30 10.04 11.78 6.50
CA ASN A 30 10.06 10.35 6.33
C ASN A 30 11.26 9.90 7.16
N ASP A 31 10.98 9.44 8.38
CA ASP A 31 11.95 8.68 9.15
C ASP A 31 12.30 7.49 8.28
N LYS A 32 13.40 7.62 7.53
CA LYS A 32 13.97 6.56 6.69
C LYS A 32 14.36 5.31 7.51
N ASN A 33 14.18 5.38 8.83
CA ASN A 33 14.40 4.34 9.81
C ASN A 33 13.13 3.97 10.60
N GLU A 34 11.92 4.13 10.05
CA GLU A 34 10.76 3.46 10.66
C GLU A 34 11.01 1.95 10.68
N THR A 35 11.24 1.43 11.88
CA THR A 35 11.47 0.01 12.11
C THR A 35 10.12 -0.70 11.93
N TYR A 36 10.04 -1.63 10.99
CA TYR A 36 8.86 -2.44 10.75
C TYR A 36 8.73 -3.51 11.84
N THR A 37 8.31 -3.11 13.03
CA THR A 37 7.99 -4.04 14.12
C THR A 37 6.58 -4.58 13.95
N PHE A 38 6.29 -5.70 14.60
CA PHE A 38 4.94 -6.27 14.64
C PHE A 38 3.88 -5.25 15.09
N GLU A 39 4.17 -4.47 16.15
CA GLU A 39 3.25 -3.45 16.65
C GLU A 39 3.03 -2.30 15.66
N VAL A 40 4.07 -1.90 14.94
CA VAL A 40 3.97 -0.87 13.89
C VAL A 40 3.11 -1.38 12.73
N SER A 41 3.35 -2.61 12.26
CA SER A 41 2.55 -3.24 11.22
C SER A 41 1.10 -3.41 11.63
N LYS A 42 0.84 -3.79 12.88
CA LYS A 42 -0.51 -3.91 13.44
C LYS A 42 -1.21 -2.57 13.47
N LYS A 43 -0.52 -1.50 13.90
CA LYS A 43 -1.06 -0.13 13.94
C LYS A 43 -1.39 0.40 12.53
N ARG A 44 -0.59 0.05 11.52
CA ARG A 44 -0.85 0.38 10.10
C ARG A 44 -1.97 -0.46 9.50
N GLY A 45 -2.34 -1.56 10.16
CA GLY A 45 -3.33 -2.51 9.68
C GLY A 45 -2.80 -3.36 8.53
N ASP A 46 -1.50 -3.67 8.51
CA ASP A 46 -0.94 -4.62 7.55
C ASP A 46 -1.63 -5.99 7.72
N ILE A 47 -1.62 -6.80 6.68
CA ILE A 47 -1.80 -8.24 6.81
C ILE A 47 -0.46 -8.78 7.34
N ILE A 48 -0.47 -9.50 8.46
CA ILE A 48 0.78 -9.88 9.13
C ILE A 48 0.88 -11.38 9.18
N GLU A 49 2.01 -11.94 8.73
CA GLU A 49 2.37 -13.34 8.95
C GLU A 49 3.54 -13.39 9.93
N LYS A 50 3.32 -14.01 11.09
CA LYS A 50 4.35 -14.16 12.12
C LYS A 50 4.14 -15.47 12.87
N ASN A 51 5.18 -16.28 13.01
CA ASN A 51 5.15 -17.54 13.78
C ASN A 51 3.99 -18.48 13.38
N ASN A 52 3.71 -18.61 12.08
CA ASN A 52 2.60 -19.38 11.50
C ASN A 52 1.18 -18.84 11.82
N GLU A 53 1.09 -17.67 12.46
CA GLU A 53 -0.17 -16.97 12.65
C GLU A 53 -0.32 -15.88 11.60
N VAL A 54 -1.57 -15.67 11.16
CA VAL A 54 -1.91 -14.62 10.20
C VAL A 54 -2.95 -13.68 10.80
N TYR A 55 -2.68 -12.39 10.72
CA TYR A 55 -3.52 -11.32 11.22
C TYR A 55 -4.09 -10.49 10.07
N ASN A 56 -5.32 -10.00 10.23
CA ASN A 56 -6.04 -9.17 9.26
C ASN A 56 -6.20 -9.83 7.87
N ILE A 57 -6.39 -11.16 7.82
CA ILE A 57 -6.54 -11.93 6.57
C ILE A 57 -7.73 -11.45 5.74
N GLU A 58 -8.78 -10.91 6.38
CA GLU A 58 -9.98 -10.38 5.74
C GLU A 58 -9.70 -9.20 4.79
N LYS A 59 -8.53 -8.56 4.91
CA LYS A 59 -8.08 -7.57 3.94
C LYS A 59 -7.75 -8.20 2.60
N LEU A 60 -7.20 -9.41 2.57
CA LEU A 60 -6.99 -10.14 1.31
C LEU A 60 -8.29 -10.59 0.68
N ASP A 61 -9.30 -10.97 1.49
CA ASP A 61 -10.65 -11.23 0.98
C ASP A 61 -11.24 -10.02 0.27
N THR A 62 -11.12 -8.85 0.90
CA THR A 62 -11.59 -7.58 0.35
C THR A 62 -10.81 -7.20 -0.91
N PHE A 63 -9.50 -7.41 -0.90
CA PHE A 63 -8.62 -7.13 -2.03
C PHE A 63 -8.95 -8.01 -3.25
N VAL A 64 -9.13 -9.32 -3.06
CA VAL A 64 -9.56 -10.24 -4.13
C VAL A 64 -10.93 -9.84 -4.68
N LYS A 65 -11.87 -9.45 -3.80
CA LYS A 65 -13.18 -8.95 -4.21
C LYS A 65 -13.07 -7.68 -5.06
N ASN A 66 -12.21 -6.74 -4.66
CA ASN A 66 -12.01 -5.48 -5.38
C ASN A 66 -11.34 -5.72 -6.75
N TYR A 67 -10.35 -6.61 -6.82
CA TYR A 67 -9.77 -7.09 -8.08
C TYR A 67 -10.85 -7.62 -9.03
N ASN A 68 -11.71 -8.54 -8.56
CA ASN A 68 -12.77 -9.14 -9.37
C ASN A 68 -13.89 -8.16 -9.76
N SER A 69 -14.04 -7.06 -9.01
CA SER A 69 -15.07 -6.05 -9.25
C SER A 69 -14.56 -4.86 -10.08
N ASN A 70 -13.36 -4.96 -10.65
CA ASN A 70 -12.68 -3.88 -11.36
C ASN A 70 -12.58 -2.57 -10.55
N LYS A 71 -12.17 -2.69 -9.28
CA LYS A 71 -12.05 -1.56 -8.34
C LYS A 71 -10.62 -1.45 -7.81
N ASP A 72 -10.12 -0.21 -7.79
CA ASP A 72 -8.82 0.11 -7.19
C ASP A 72 -8.76 -0.31 -5.72
N ASP A 73 -7.63 -0.89 -5.32
CA ASP A 73 -7.36 -1.25 -3.94
C ASP A 73 -5.86 -1.39 -3.69
N SER A 74 -5.43 -1.29 -2.44
CA SER A 74 -4.07 -1.60 -2.03
C SER A 74 -4.01 -2.22 -0.65
N VAL A 75 -3.16 -3.22 -0.50
CA VAL A 75 -2.88 -3.86 0.78
C VAL A 75 -1.38 -4.10 0.92
N ARG A 76 -0.93 -4.10 2.18
CA ARG A 76 0.44 -4.42 2.56
C ARG A 76 0.45 -5.69 3.38
N ILE A 77 1.33 -6.62 3.02
CA ILE A 77 1.64 -7.81 3.78
C ILE A 77 3.02 -7.60 4.43
N THR A 78 3.11 -7.82 5.74
CA THR A 78 4.38 -7.84 6.47
C THR A 78 4.62 -9.26 6.99
N LYS A 79 5.63 -9.93 6.45
CA LYS A 79 6.02 -11.28 6.87
C LYS A 79 7.25 -11.21 7.77
N PHE A 80 7.18 -11.80 8.95
CA PHE A 80 8.32 -11.90 9.85
C PHE A 80 9.00 -13.26 9.70
N ASN A 81 10.31 -13.25 9.46
CA ASN A 81 11.11 -14.47 9.49
C ASN A 81 11.35 -14.96 10.93
N THR A 82 12.09 -16.06 11.07
CA THR A 82 12.42 -16.67 12.37
C THR A 82 13.29 -15.80 13.27
N LYS A 83 13.86 -14.71 12.75
CA LYS A 83 14.66 -13.73 13.48
C LYS A 83 13.89 -12.44 13.78
N ASP A 84 12.56 -12.46 13.60
CA ASP A 84 11.69 -11.28 13.71
C ASP A 84 12.03 -10.14 12.74
N GLU A 85 12.64 -10.47 11.59
CA GLU A 85 12.94 -9.51 10.55
C GLU A 85 11.80 -9.45 9.52
N PRO A 86 11.33 -8.25 9.16
CA PRO A 86 10.20 -8.08 8.26
C PRO A 86 10.62 -8.12 6.78
N VAL A 87 9.82 -8.81 5.98
CA VAL A 87 9.74 -8.66 4.52
C VAL A 87 8.43 -7.98 4.21
N ILE A 88 8.50 -6.84 3.50
CA ILE A 88 7.32 -6.03 3.17
C ILE A 88 6.91 -6.37 1.74
N ILE A 89 5.63 -6.68 1.55
CA ILE A 89 5.05 -6.99 0.26
C ILE A 89 3.88 -6.05 0.04
N ASP A 90 3.94 -5.22 -0.99
CA ASP A 90 2.84 -4.33 -1.37
C ASP A 90 2.09 -4.91 -2.57
N LEU A 91 0.77 -4.94 -2.45
CA LEU A 91 -0.15 -5.31 -3.52
C LEU A 91 -1.01 -4.11 -3.88
N THR A 92 -1.09 -3.79 -5.16
CA THR A 92 -2.00 -2.74 -5.66
C THR A 92 -2.79 -3.26 -6.84
N VAL A 93 -4.11 -3.15 -6.78
CA VAL A 93 -4.98 -3.31 -7.95
C VAL A 93 -5.20 -1.92 -8.54
N LYS A 94 -4.93 -1.79 -9.84
CA LYS A 94 -5.36 -0.61 -10.61
C LYS A 94 -6.42 -1.02 -11.62
N LYS A 95 -7.50 -0.25 -11.64
CA LYS A 95 -8.53 -0.26 -12.65
C LYS A 95 -7.97 0.26 -13.96
N GLU A 96 -8.05 -0.58 -14.97
CA GLU A 96 -7.85 -0.21 -16.37
C GLU A 96 -9.21 -0.06 -17.07
N LYS A 97 -9.19 0.33 -18.35
CA LYS A 97 -10.42 0.53 -19.14
C LYS A 97 -11.31 -0.71 -19.20
N GLU A 98 -10.72 -1.90 -19.31
CA GLU A 98 -11.44 -3.15 -19.56
C GLU A 98 -11.14 -4.26 -18.53
N SER A 99 -10.15 -4.08 -17.68
CA SER A 99 -9.68 -5.09 -16.72
C SER A 99 -8.98 -4.43 -15.52
N THR A 100 -8.47 -5.25 -14.59
CA THR A 100 -7.59 -4.82 -13.50
C THR A 100 -6.19 -5.37 -13.69
N SER A 101 -5.20 -4.55 -13.35
CA SER A 101 -3.80 -4.98 -13.23
C SER A 101 -3.43 -5.13 -11.77
N VAL A 102 -2.73 -6.21 -11.41
CA VAL A 102 -2.16 -6.39 -10.07
C VAL A 102 -0.68 -6.05 -10.12
N TYR A 103 -0.29 -5.10 -9.29
CA TYR A 103 1.10 -4.76 -9.03
C TYR A 103 1.51 -5.45 -7.74
N TYR A 104 2.61 -6.18 -7.83
CA TYR A 104 3.31 -6.81 -6.72
C TYR A 104 4.58 -6.01 -6.50
N ASP A 105 5.05 -5.91 -5.26
CA ASP A 105 6.30 -5.27 -4.89
C ASP A 105 6.84 -5.92 -3.61
N VAL A 106 8.15 -6.16 -3.53
CA VAL A 106 8.75 -6.78 -2.34
C VAL A 106 9.98 -6.01 -1.90
N ASP A 107 9.98 -5.59 -0.64
CA ASP A 107 11.08 -4.89 0.02
C ASP A 107 11.73 -5.82 1.06
N TYR A 108 12.96 -6.21 0.74
CA TYR A 108 13.84 -7.02 1.60
C TYR A 108 14.85 -6.18 2.39
N THR A 109 14.85 -4.84 2.27
CA THR A 109 15.88 -3.97 2.88
C THR A 109 15.90 -4.02 4.41
N LYS A 110 14.89 -4.63 5.02
CA LYS A 110 14.72 -4.79 6.46
C LYS A 110 14.97 -6.22 6.97
N THR A 111 15.36 -7.14 6.09
CA THR A 111 15.80 -8.49 6.47
C THR A 111 17.28 -8.71 6.17
N ASN A 112 17.93 -9.49 7.04
CA ASN A 112 19.31 -9.94 6.85
C ASN A 112 19.38 -11.26 6.08
N GLU A 113 18.25 -11.83 5.67
CA GLU A 113 18.23 -12.95 4.74
C GLU A 113 18.79 -12.50 3.39
N LYS A 114 20.01 -12.96 3.09
CA LYS A 114 20.57 -12.87 1.74
C LYS A 114 19.75 -13.81 0.87
N HIS A 115 18.70 -13.31 0.22
CA HIS A 115 18.02 -14.08 -0.79
C HIS A 115 19.05 -14.40 -1.89
N SER A 116 19.15 -15.68 -2.27
CA SER A 116 20.07 -16.17 -3.30
C SER A 116 19.73 -15.65 -4.70
N GLU A 117 18.61 -14.95 -4.86
CA GLU A 117 18.14 -14.36 -6.10
C GLU A 117 18.28 -12.84 -6.01
N ASN A 118 19.34 -12.33 -6.65
CA ASN A 118 19.59 -10.93 -7.04
C ASN A 118 19.29 -9.84 -5.99
N GLN A 119 20.37 -9.35 -5.39
CA GLN A 119 20.47 -8.39 -4.27
C GLN A 119 19.92 -6.97 -4.51
N GLU A 120 18.99 -6.76 -5.43
CA GLU A 120 18.40 -5.45 -5.74
C GLU A 120 16.94 -5.54 -6.27
N ILE A 121 16.36 -6.74 -6.36
CA ILE A 121 15.08 -6.91 -7.05
C ILE A 121 13.91 -6.72 -6.08
N GLN A 122 13.55 -5.45 -5.95
CA GLN A 122 12.17 -5.05 -5.77
C GLN A 122 11.39 -5.59 -6.98
N TYR A 123 10.55 -6.61 -6.80
CA TYR A 123 9.68 -7.12 -7.86
C TYR A 123 8.57 -6.12 -8.16
N SER A 124 8.88 -4.89 -8.61
CA SER A 124 7.87 -3.94 -9.06
C SER A 124 7.47 -4.30 -10.49
N ASN A 125 6.56 -5.25 -10.65
CA ASN A 125 6.14 -5.69 -11.98
C ASN A 125 4.62 -5.74 -12.11
N ASN A 126 4.14 -5.39 -13.29
CA ASN A 126 2.74 -5.54 -13.72
C ASN A 126 2.52 -6.91 -14.41
N THR A 127 3.40 -7.89 -14.18
CA THR A 127 3.34 -9.18 -14.89
C THR A 127 2.33 -10.14 -14.27
N CYS A 128 1.90 -9.86 -13.04
CA CYS A 128 0.88 -10.62 -12.35
C CYS A 128 -0.49 -10.32 -12.96
N GLN A 129 -1.09 -11.34 -13.56
CA GLN A 129 -2.34 -11.22 -14.30
C GLN A 129 -3.55 -11.32 -13.38
N LYS A 130 -3.40 -12.06 -12.27
CA LYS A 130 -4.53 -12.42 -11.42
C LYS A 130 -4.10 -12.70 -9.98
N ILE A 131 -5.01 -12.40 -9.06
CA ILE A 131 -4.96 -12.89 -7.68
C ILE A 131 -6.10 -13.88 -7.46
N THR A 132 -5.80 -15.00 -6.82
CA THR A 132 -6.78 -16.03 -6.46
C THR A 132 -6.82 -16.30 -4.97
N LYS A 133 -7.98 -16.78 -4.52
CA LYS A 133 -8.23 -17.34 -3.21
C LYS A 133 -8.68 -18.78 -3.40
N ASP A 134 -7.84 -19.72 -2.98
CA ASP A 134 -8.14 -21.16 -3.03
C ASP A 134 -8.50 -21.65 -1.63
N ILE A 135 -9.46 -22.56 -1.55
CA ILE A 135 -9.89 -23.18 -0.30
C ILE A 135 -9.75 -24.70 -0.45
N GLU A 136 -8.88 -25.30 0.36
CA GLU A 136 -8.60 -26.74 0.36
C GLU A 136 -8.19 -27.17 1.77
N ASP A 137 -8.62 -28.35 2.22
CA ASP A 137 -8.24 -28.94 3.52
C ASP A 137 -8.36 -27.99 4.73
N ASN A 138 -9.48 -27.25 4.83
CA ASN A 138 -9.72 -26.22 5.87
C ASN A 138 -8.63 -25.13 5.92
N LYS A 139 -7.96 -24.87 4.80
CA LYS A 139 -7.02 -23.78 4.63
C LYS A 139 -7.48 -22.87 3.51
N VAL A 140 -7.18 -21.60 3.68
CA VAL A 140 -7.27 -20.59 2.63
C VAL A 140 -5.86 -20.25 2.17
N THR A 141 -5.63 -20.27 0.86
CA THR A 141 -4.37 -19.85 0.26
C THR A 141 -4.63 -18.75 -0.76
N TYR A 142 -3.89 -17.65 -0.62
CA TYR A 142 -3.88 -16.54 -1.56
C TYR A 142 -2.66 -16.65 -2.47
N LYS A 143 -2.87 -16.56 -3.78
CA LYS A 143 -1.81 -16.72 -4.79
C LYS A 143 -1.88 -15.62 -5.84
N LEU A 144 -0.73 -15.24 -6.38
CA LEU A 144 -0.65 -14.47 -7.61
C LEU A 144 -0.31 -15.39 -8.77
N GLU A 145 -1.07 -15.29 -9.85
CA GLU A 145 -0.75 -15.87 -11.14
C GLU A 145 0.07 -14.83 -11.92
N CYS A 146 1.39 -14.92 -11.83
CA CYS A 146 2.34 -14.19 -12.66
C CYS A 146 2.92 -15.19 -13.69
N PRO A 147 4.01 -14.88 -14.43
CA PRO A 147 4.70 -15.91 -15.23
C PRO A 147 5.00 -17.17 -14.41
N ASP A 148 5.31 -16.98 -13.13
CA ASP A 148 5.33 -18.01 -12.09
C ASP A 148 4.19 -17.80 -11.09
N THR A 149 3.76 -18.86 -10.42
CA THR A 149 2.77 -18.77 -9.33
C THR A 149 3.47 -18.38 -8.02
N ILE A 150 3.05 -17.26 -7.43
CA ILE A 150 3.59 -16.77 -6.15
C ILE A 150 2.57 -17.07 -5.05
N HIS A 151 2.98 -17.83 -4.04
CA HIS A 151 2.16 -18.08 -2.84
C HIS A 151 2.31 -16.93 -1.85
N LEU A 152 1.25 -16.13 -1.69
CA LEU A 152 1.27 -14.95 -0.82
C LEU A 152 1.10 -15.36 0.63
N ILE A 153 0.00 -15.99 1.01
CA ILE A 153 -0.32 -16.35 2.40
C ILE A 153 -1.13 -17.63 2.39
N THR A 154 -0.90 -18.49 3.40
CA THR A 154 -1.81 -19.59 3.74
C THR A 154 -2.21 -19.47 5.20
N ALA A 155 -3.50 -19.59 5.49
CA ALA A 155 -4.04 -19.55 6.85
C ALA A 155 -5.10 -20.65 7.03
N PRO A 156 -5.37 -21.10 8.26
CA PRO A 156 -6.57 -21.88 8.55
C PRO A 156 -7.81 -21.11 8.11
N GLN A 157 -8.80 -21.83 7.58
CA GLN A 157 -10.11 -21.27 7.28
C GLN A 157 -10.82 -20.96 8.61
N LEU A 158 -11.10 -19.67 8.85
CA LEU A 158 -11.85 -19.19 10.01
C LEU A 158 -13.35 -19.46 9.87
#